data_AF-A0A1B7WF25-F1
#
_entry.id   AF-A0A1B7WF25-F1
#
_cell.length_a   1.000
_cell.length_b   1.000
_cell.length_c   1.000
_cell.angle_alpha   90.00
_cell.angle_beta   90.00
_cell.angle_gamma   90.00
#
_symmetry.space_group_name_H-M   'P 1'
#
loop_
_entity.id
_entity.type
_entity.pdbx_description
1 polymer ?
#
loop_
_entity_poly.entity_id
_entity_poly.type
_entity_poly.pdbx_seq_one_letter_code
_entity_poly.pdbx_strand_id
1 'polypeptide(L)' 'MQESVIYQDILHKGELKGEVKFCLMLLNQRFGEIDSEIINRVKILPVEQLENLGAALFNISEIADLVTWLNQEDHH' A
#
# COMPACT_ATOMS: atom_id res chain seq x y z
N MET A 1 -19.79 5.18 -29.12
CA MET A 1 -18.32 5.00 -29.14
C MET A 1 -18.00 4.24 -27.88
N GLN A 2 -17.53 2.99 -27.99
CA GLN A 2 -17.26 2.15 -26.82
C GLN A 2 -16.15 2.81 -25.99
N GLU A 3 -16.55 3.43 -24.89
CA GLU A 3 -15.68 3.82 -23.79
C GLU A 3 -14.99 2.54 -23.31
N SER A 4 -13.78 2.32 -23.82
CA SER A 4 -13.11 1.04 -23.74
C SER A 4 -12.76 0.77 -22.29
N VAL A 5 -13.36 -0.27 -21.70
CA VAL A 5 -13.06 -0.79 -20.34
C VAL A 5 -11.55 -0.95 -20.12
N ILE A 6 -10.81 -1.20 -21.21
CA ILE A 6 -9.35 -1.30 -21.25
C ILE A 6 -8.65 0.02 -20.85
N TYR A 7 -9.19 1.18 -21.22
CA TYR A 7 -8.59 2.47 -20.85
C TYR A 7 -8.77 2.77 -19.36
N GLN A 8 -9.94 2.47 -18.82
CA GLN A 8 -10.19 2.56 -17.37
C GLN A 8 -9.27 1.61 -16.60
N ASP A 9 -9.08 0.38 -17.09
CA ASP A 9 -8.17 -0.60 -16.48
C ASP A 9 -6.71 -0.13 -16.47
N ILE A 10 -6.23 0.54 -17.53
CA ILE A 10 -4.87 1.11 -17.59
C ILE A 10 -4.71 2.25 -16.58
N LEU A 11 -5.70 3.13 -16.44
CA LEU A 11 -5.66 4.23 -15.48
C LEU A 11 -5.64 3.70 -14.04
N HIS A 12 -6.56 2.78 -13.70
CA HIS A 12 -6.62 2.17 -12.36
C HIS A 12 -5.31 1.43 -12.02
N LYS A 13 -4.70 0.72 -12.98
CA LYS A 13 -3.39 0.07 -12.77
C LYS A 13 -2.25 1.07 -12.58
N GLY A 14 -2.32 2.23 -13.22
CA GLY A 14 -1.35 3.31 -13.04
C GLY A 14 -1.42 3.91 -11.63
N GLU A 15 -2.63 4.17 -11.15
CA GLU A 15 -2.92 4.69 -9.81
C GLU A 15 -2.43 3.72 -8.73
N LEU A 16 -2.83 2.45 -8.80
CA LEU A 16 -2.36 1.37 -7.92
C LEU A 16 -0.83 1.31 -7.82
N LYS A 17 -0.13 1.36 -8.96
CA LYS A 17 1.35 1.33 -8.96
C LYS A 17 1.95 2.57 -8.31
N GLY A 18 1.32 3.73 -8.49
CA GLY A 18 1.72 4.98 -7.86
C GLY A 18 1.61 4.90 -6.34
N GLU A 19 0.46 4.43 -5.84
CA GLU A 19 0.19 4.33 -4.41
C GLU A 19 1.06 3.30 -3.70
N VAL A 20 1.23 2.10 -4.28
CA VAL A 20 2.13 1.09 -3.74
C VAL A 20 3.54 1.66 -3.61
N LYS A 21 4.04 2.32 -4.68
CA LYS A 21 5.36 2.93 -4.66
C LYS A 21 5.47 4.03 -3.60
N PHE A 22 4.43 4.82 -3.43
CA PHE A 22 4.38 5.89 -2.42
C PHE A 22 4.41 5.31 -1.00
N CYS A 23 3.58 4.31 -0.71
CA CYS A 23 3.58 3.63 0.59
C CYS A 23 4.93 3.00 0.89
N LEU A 24 5.53 2.29 -0.05
CA LEU A 24 6.87 1.69 0.12
C LEU A 24 7.95 2.76 0.38
N MET A 25 7.85 3.93 -0.26
CA MET A 25 8.77 5.04 -0.02
C MET A 25 8.61 5.61 1.40
N LEU A 26 7.38 5.82 1.87
CA LEU A 26 7.10 6.30 3.23
C LEU A 26 7.59 5.31 4.29
N LEU A 27 7.32 4.03 4.05
CA LEU A 27 7.77 2.94 4.87
C LEU A 27 9.31 2.91 4.97
N ASN A 28 10.01 3.01 3.84
CA ASN A 28 11.48 3.04 3.82
C ASN A 28 12.03 4.29 4.53
N GLN A 29 11.31 5.42 4.43
CA GLN A 29 11.73 6.67 5.06
C GLN A 29 11.52 6.66 6.57
N ARG A 30 10.48 6.00 7.08
CA ARG A 30 10.24 5.87 8.53
C ARG A 30 11.10 4.79 9.17
N PHE A 31 11.15 3.62 8.57
CA PHE A 31 11.71 2.42 9.21
C PHE A 31 13.09 2.03 8.68
N GLY A 32 13.56 2.65 7.58
CA GLY A 32 14.82 2.30 6.94
C GLY A 32 14.67 1.08 6.05
N GLU A 33 15.60 0.13 6.14
CA GLU A 33 15.48 -1.14 5.41
C GLU A 33 14.34 -1.98 5.99
N ILE A 34 13.41 -2.38 5.13
CA ILE A 34 12.22 -3.14 5.50
C ILE A 34 12.31 -4.52 4.90
N ASP A 35 11.84 -5.51 5.65
CA ASP A 35 11.76 -6.88 5.19
C ASP A 35 10.97 -7.03 3.90
N SER A 36 11.49 -7.91 3.04
CA SER A 36 10.87 -8.24 1.76
C SER A 36 9.46 -8.80 1.92
N GLU A 37 9.14 -9.39 3.07
CA GLU A 37 7.80 -9.86 3.41
C GLU A 37 6.80 -8.71 3.52
N ILE A 38 7.16 -7.64 4.23
CA ILE A 38 6.31 -6.43 4.38
C ILE A 38 6.10 -5.77 3.02
N ILE A 39 7.17 -5.67 2.22
CA ILE A 39 7.11 -5.12 0.86
C ILE A 39 6.13 -5.91 -0.01
N ASN A 40 6.16 -7.24 0.08
CA ASN A 40 5.25 -8.09 -0.69
C ASN A 40 3.81 -7.97 -0.22
N ARG A 41 3.57 -7.87 1.09
CA ARG A 41 2.22 -7.62 1.64
C ARG A 41 1.67 -6.29 1.14
N VAL A 42 2.45 -5.21 1.21
CA VAL A 42 2.01 -3.88 0.75
C VAL A 42 1.68 -3.86 -0.75
N LYS A 43 2.40 -4.63 -1.58
CA LYS A 43 2.14 -4.70 -3.02
C LYS A 43 0.84 -5.40 -3.40
N ILE A 44 0.29 -6.25 -2.52
CA ILE A 44 -0.95 -6.99 -2.77
C ILE A 44 -2.17 -6.32 -2.11
N LEU A 45 -1.97 -5.24 -1.35
CA LEU A 45 -3.07 -4.48 -0.73
C LEU A 45 -3.91 -3.79 -1.82
N PRO A 46 -5.24 -3.73 -1.63
CA PRO A 46 -6.11 -2.89 -2.44
C PRO A 46 -5.82 -1.39 -2.21
N VAL A 47 -6.20 -0.55 -3.18
CA VAL A 47 -6.05 0.94 -3.13
C VAL A 47 -6.54 1.51 -1.79
N GLU A 48 -7.74 1.14 -1.37
CA GLU A 48 -8.35 1.66 -0.13
C GLU A 48 -7.48 1.36 1.11
N GLN A 49 -6.85 0.19 1.15
CA GLN A 49 -5.93 -0.16 2.24
C GLN A 49 -4.58 0.57 2.12
N LEU A 50 -4.11 0.86 0.91
CA LEU A 50 -2.89 1.67 0.71
C LEU A 50 -3.10 3.11 1.18
N GLU A 51 -4.25 3.71 0.88
CA GLU A 51 -4.62 5.04 1.40
C GLU A 51 -4.70 5.04 2.93
N ASN A 52 -5.36 4.02 3.51
CA ASN A 52 -5.44 3.85 4.96
C ASN A 52 -4.06 3.61 5.60
N LEU A 53 -3.18 2.85 4.94
CA LEU A 53 -1.79 2.65 5.37
C LEU A 53 -1.05 3.98 5.44
N GLY A 54 -1.22 4.85 4.44
CA GLY A 54 -0.65 6.19 4.43
C GLY A 54 -1.05 7.02 5.66
N ALA A 55 -2.33 7.00 6.04
CA ALA A 55 -2.84 7.68 7.23
C ALA A 55 -2.37 7.00 8.54
N ALA A 56 -2.42 5.67 8.60
CA ALA A 56 -2.00 4.89 9.75
C ALA A 56 -0.51 5.05 10.04
N LEU A 57 0.32 5.20 9.01
CA LEU A 57 1.76 5.44 9.15
C LEU A 57 2.09 6.66 9.99
N PHE A 58 1.20 7.66 10.08
CA PHE A 58 1.40 8.79 10.97
C PHE A 58 1.30 8.43 12.46
N ASN A 59 0.51 7.40 12.79
CA ASN A 59 0.29 6.91 14.15
C ASN A 59 1.17 5.71 14.52
N ILE A 60 1.77 5.03 13.54
CA ILE A 60 2.66 3.89 13.73
C ILE A 60 4.07 4.42 14.10
N SER A 61 4.57 3.97 15.25
CA SER A 61 5.89 4.35 15.76
C SER A 61 6.95 3.27 15.49
N GLU A 62 6.56 2.00 15.51
CA GLU A 62 7.48 0.87 15.36
C GLU A 62 7.08 -0.09 14.24
N ILE A 63 8.04 -0.89 13.76
CA ILE A 63 7.78 -1.94 12.76
C ILE A 63 6.79 -2.98 13.31
N ALA A 64 6.80 -3.27 14.61
CA ALA A 64 5.84 -4.18 15.23
C ALA A 64 4.39 -3.70 15.10
N ASP A 65 4.16 -2.38 15.24
CA ASP A 65 2.85 -1.77 15.05
C ASP A 65 2.40 -1.88 13.59
N LEU A 66 3.33 -1.68 12.64
CA LEU A 66 3.06 -1.84 11.21
C LEU A 66 2.65 -3.27 10.86
N VAL A 67 3.38 -4.27 11.38
CA VAL A 67 3.05 -5.68 11.16
C VAL A 67 1.69 -6.01 11.76
N THR A 68 1.39 -5.46 12.94
CA THR A 68 0.07 -5.62 13.59
C THR A 68 -1.03 -5.03 12.72
N TRP A 69 -0.83 -3.81 12.20
CA TRP A 69 -1.78 -3.16 11.30
C TRP A 69 -2.01 -3.97 10.02
N LEU A 70 -0.93 -4.44 9.38
CA LEU A 70 -1.02 -5.28 8.17
C LEU A 70 -1.75 -6.61 8.43
N ASN A 71 -1.63 -7.18 9.63
CA ASN A 71 -2.36 -8.40 10.00
C ASN A 71 -3.85 -8.12 10.28
N GLN A 72 -4.21 -6.92 10.73
CA GLN A 72 -5.61 -6.56 10.97
C GLN A 72 -6.38 -6.38 9.66
N GLU A 73 -5.75 -5.77 8.65
CA GLU A 73 -6.36 -5.51 7.34
C GLU A 73 -6.40 -6.76 6.42
N ASP A 74 -5.60 -7.79 6.70
CA ASP A 74 -5.68 -9.10 6.00
C ASP A 74 -6.96 -9.88 6.36
N HIS A 75 -7.61 -9.52 7.47
CA HIS A 75 -8.81 -10.19 8.00
C HIS A 75 -10.14 -9.51 7.66
N HIS A 76 -10.15 -8.49 6.81
CA HIS A 76 -11.36 -7.73 6.46
C HIS A 76 -11.72 -7.82 4.97
#